data_AF-A0A7Y6UHR6-F1
#
_entry.id   AF-A0A7Y6UHR6-F1
#
_cell.length_a   1.000
_cell.length_b   1.000
_cell.length_c   1.000
_cell.angle_alpha   90.00
_cell.angle_beta   90.00
_cell.angle_gamma   90.00
#
_symmetry.space_group_name_H-M   'P 1'
#
loop_
_entity.id
_entity.type
_entity.pdbx_description
1 polymer ?
#
loop_
_entity_poly.entity_id
_entity_poly.type
_entity_poly.pdbx_seq_one_letter_code
_entity_poly.pdbx_strand_id
1 'polypeptide(L)'
;MRRALIVLALAALGASGCRKAKSDAPCGAVASRLFTLAREDLATATVDPVTRRAVADQLPAMRDSLTQICTDGKWSTQVRNCMVNAADHVALQTCQQQLTDEQRRMLDLAARGETTSR
;
A
#
# COMPACT_ATOMS: atom_id res chain seq x y z
N MET A 1 51.78 34.80 14.81
CA MET A 1 52.43 34.67 13.47
C MET A 1 52.04 33.30 12.95
N ARG A 2 51.32 33.04 11.85
CA ARG A 2 50.83 33.72 10.64
C ARG A 2 49.48 33.01 10.30
N ARG A 3 48.38 33.72 10.04
CA ARG A 3 47.74 33.91 8.70
C ARG A 3 47.62 32.58 7.91
N ALA A 4 46.48 32.07 7.42
CA ALA A 4 45.21 32.66 6.97
C ALA A 4 44.15 31.51 6.90
N LEU A 5 42.89 31.67 7.30
CA LEU A 5 41.76 32.17 6.49
C LEU A 5 41.73 31.70 5.03
N ILE A 6 41.00 30.61 4.75
CA ILE A 6 40.18 30.47 3.54
C ILE A 6 38.82 29.89 3.95
N VAL A 7 37.84 30.80 4.00
CA VAL A 7 36.40 30.54 3.87
C VAL A 7 36.10 30.40 2.36
N LEU A 8 35.00 29.72 2.03
CA LEU A 8 34.37 29.46 0.70
C LEU A 8 34.49 27.99 0.29
N ALA A 9 33.45 27.25 -0.08
CA ALA A 9 32.07 27.61 -0.37
C ALA A 9 31.19 26.35 -0.37
N LEU A 10 29.94 26.54 0.03
CA LEU A 10 28.74 25.92 -0.52
C LEU A 10 28.88 24.50 -1.10
N ALA A 11 28.62 23.50 -0.27
CA ALA A 11 27.88 22.32 -0.70
C ALA A 11 26.55 22.31 0.07
N ALA A 12 25.70 23.30 -0.23
CA ALA A 12 24.27 23.11 -0.09
C ALA A 12 23.90 21.96 -1.03
N LEU A 13 23.95 20.72 -0.52
CA LEU A 13 23.19 19.63 -1.09
C LEU A 13 21.73 20.00 -0.91
N GLY A 14 21.26 20.85 -1.82
CA GLY A 14 19.90 20.82 -2.30
C GLY A 14 19.66 19.42 -2.85
N ALA A 15 19.33 18.50 -1.96
CA ALA A 15 18.39 17.46 -2.30
C ALA A 15 17.07 18.17 -2.56
N SER A 16 16.96 18.74 -3.76
CA SER A 16 15.73 18.94 -4.50
C SER A 16 15.14 17.56 -4.78
N GLY A 17 14.93 16.75 -3.74
CA GLY A 17 14.01 15.65 -3.80
C GLY A 17 12.68 16.32 -4.05
N CYS A 18 12.23 16.26 -5.29
CA CYS A 18 10.92 16.72 -5.70
C CYS A 18 9.96 16.34 -4.59
N ARG A 19 9.49 17.33 -3.82
CA ARG A 19 8.26 17.19 -3.06
C ARG A 19 7.19 17.12 -4.13
N LYS A 20 7.10 15.96 -4.80
CA LYS A 20 5.93 15.55 -5.52
C LYS A 20 4.85 15.73 -4.48
N ALA A 21 4.03 16.79 -4.65
CA ALA A 21 2.85 16.99 -3.84
C ALA A 21 2.25 15.60 -3.67
N LYS A 22 2.05 15.14 -2.44
CA LYS A 22 1.56 13.79 -2.14
C LYS A 22 0.26 13.66 -2.90
N SER A 23 0.35 13.15 -4.12
CA SER A 23 -0.81 13.01 -4.99
C SER A 23 -1.63 11.96 -4.30
N ASP A 24 -2.89 12.29 -4.05
CA ASP A 24 -3.84 11.40 -3.43
C ASP A 24 -3.76 10.04 -4.11
N ALA A 25 -3.31 9.03 -3.36
CA ALA A 25 -3.17 7.69 -3.91
C ALA A 25 -4.54 7.22 -4.42
N PRO A 26 -4.65 6.79 -5.70
CA PRO A 26 -5.89 6.23 -6.19
C PRO A 26 -6.14 4.86 -5.55
N CYS A 27 -7.40 4.43 -5.47
CA CYS A 27 -7.76 3.13 -4.92
C CYS A 27 -7.08 1.96 -5.67
N GLY A 28 -6.85 2.09 -6.97
CA GLY A 28 -6.08 1.10 -7.74
C GLY A 28 -4.62 0.96 -7.28
N ALA A 29 -4.00 2.03 -6.74
CA ALA A 29 -2.65 1.94 -6.18
C ALA A 29 -2.65 1.19 -4.84
N VAL A 30 -3.67 1.39 -4.00
CA VAL A 30 -3.85 0.63 -2.75
C VAL A 30 -3.96 -0.86 -3.06
N ALA A 31 -4.85 -1.23 -3.96
CA ALA A 31 -5.05 -2.62 -4.36
C ALA A 31 -3.79 -3.24 -4.98
N SER A 32 -3.07 -2.48 -5.82
CA SER A 32 -1.80 -2.93 -6.41
C SER A 32 -0.73 -3.19 -5.36
N ARG A 33 -0.66 -2.38 -4.29
CA ARG A 33 0.29 -2.59 -3.20
C ARG A 33 -0.02 -3.87 -2.43
N LEU A 34 -1.28 -4.09 -2.04
CA LEU A 34 -1.71 -5.33 -1.38
C LEU A 34 -1.46 -6.55 -2.26
N PHE A 35 -1.77 -6.47 -3.56
CA PHE A 35 -1.51 -7.53 -4.51
C PHE A 35 -0.01 -7.88 -4.61
N THR A 36 0.85 -6.86 -4.58
CA THR A 36 2.30 -7.06 -4.59
C THR A 36 2.77 -7.82 -3.35
N LEU A 37 2.34 -7.39 -2.17
CA LEU A 37 2.66 -8.05 -0.89
C LEU A 37 2.16 -9.51 -0.88
N ALA A 38 0.92 -9.75 -1.31
CA ALA A 38 0.37 -11.10 -1.37
C ALA A 38 1.15 -12.02 -2.33
N ARG A 39 1.68 -11.48 -3.45
CA ARG A 39 2.54 -12.25 -4.36
C ARG A 39 3.92 -12.53 -3.78
N GLU A 40 4.49 -11.59 -3.02
CA GLU A 40 5.76 -11.77 -2.32
C GLU A 40 5.64 -12.86 -1.24
N ASP A 41 4.56 -12.83 -0.46
CA ASP A 41 4.22 -13.87 0.51
C ASP A 41 4.02 -15.23 -0.17
N LEU A 42 3.23 -15.27 -1.25
CA LEU A 42 3.00 -16.51 -1.99
C LEU A 42 4.28 -17.08 -2.62
N ALA A 43 5.22 -16.21 -3.02
CA ALA A 43 6.51 -16.63 -3.56
C ALA A 43 7.37 -17.34 -2.49
N THR A 44 7.30 -16.89 -1.24
CA THR A 44 8.09 -17.40 -0.12
C THR A 44 7.38 -18.49 0.70
N ALA A 45 6.07 -18.65 0.55
CA ALA A 45 5.28 -19.64 1.26
C ALA A 45 5.67 -21.09 0.91
N THR A 46 5.70 -21.96 1.92
CA THR A 46 5.88 -23.41 1.78
C THR A 46 4.54 -24.07 1.46
N VAL A 47 4.10 -23.94 0.20
CA VAL A 47 2.90 -24.60 -0.34
C VAL A 47 3.25 -25.35 -1.63
N ASP A 48 2.50 -26.41 -1.92
CA ASP A 48 2.69 -27.18 -3.15
C ASP A 48 2.37 -26.34 -4.41
N PRO A 49 2.88 -26.72 -5.59
CA PRO A 49 2.71 -25.94 -6.81
C PRO A 49 1.27 -25.79 -7.28
N VAL A 50 0.38 -26.75 -6.98
CA VAL A 50 -1.03 -26.69 -7.38
C VAL A 50 -1.74 -25.65 -6.55
N THR A 51 -1.59 -25.71 -5.22
CA THR A 51 -2.13 -24.70 -4.29
C THR A 51 -1.60 -23.32 -4.62
N ARG A 52 -0.29 -23.19 -4.90
CA ARG A 52 0.31 -21.89 -5.26
C ARG A 52 -0.35 -21.26 -6.48
N ARG A 53 -0.59 -22.06 -7.54
CA ARG A 53 -1.24 -21.57 -8.76
C ARG A 53 -2.69 -21.18 -8.49
N ALA A 54 -3.44 -22.02 -7.78
CA ALA A 54 -4.83 -21.73 -7.43
C ALA A 54 -4.97 -20.40 -6.67
N VAL A 55 -4.08 -20.13 -5.71
CA VAL A 55 -4.06 -18.84 -5.00
C VAL A 55 -3.67 -17.70 -5.94
N ALA A 56 -2.59 -17.87 -6.74
CA ALA A 56 -2.14 -16.84 -7.67
C ALA A 56 -3.23 -16.43 -8.68
N ASP A 57 -4.04 -17.38 -9.14
CA ASP A 57 -5.14 -17.17 -10.07
C ASP A 57 -6.30 -16.38 -9.43
N GLN A 58 -6.45 -16.42 -8.11
CA GLN A 58 -7.48 -15.67 -7.37
C GLN A 58 -7.07 -14.23 -7.05
N LEU A 59 -5.77 -13.95 -6.90
CA LEU A 59 -5.26 -12.64 -6.49
C LEU A 59 -5.75 -11.46 -7.37
N PRO A 60 -5.88 -11.59 -8.70
CA PRO A 60 -6.41 -10.50 -9.54
C PRO A 60 -7.84 -10.09 -9.17
N ALA A 61 -8.72 -11.07 -8.94
CA ALA A 61 -10.11 -10.78 -8.53
C ALA A 61 -10.15 -10.09 -7.16
N MET A 62 -9.30 -10.53 -6.21
CA MET A 62 -9.18 -9.88 -4.90
C MET A 62 -8.70 -8.42 -5.02
N ARG A 63 -7.73 -8.15 -5.90
CA ARG A 63 -7.26 -6.79 -6.20
C ARG A 63 -8.40 -5.90 -6.72
N ASP A 64 -9.22 -6.44 -7.61
CA ASP A 64 -10.31 -5.67 -8.21
C ASP A 64 -11.40 -5.37 -7.17
N SER A 65 -11.77 -6.35 -6.33
CA SER A 65 -12.67 -6.15 -5.19
C SER A 65 -12.15 -5.10 -4.21
N LEU A 66 -10.85 -5.09 -3.90
CA LEU A 66 -10.22 -4.08 -3.05
C LEU A 66 -10.31 -2.68 -3.67
N THR A 67 -10.11 -2.57 -4.97
CA THR A 67 -10.24 -1.30 -5.70
C THR A 67 -11.67 -0.77 -5.58
N GLN A 68 -12.66 -1.65 -5.76
CA GLN A 68 -14.08 -1.29 -5.65
C GLN A 68 -14.44 -0.84 -4.23
N ILE A 69 -14.08 -1.60 -3.20
CA ILE A 69 -14.48 -1.27 -1.81
C ILE A 69 -13.79 0.00 -1.30
N CYS A 70 -12.55 0.24 -1.71
CA CYS A 70 -11.89 1.52 -1.44
C CYS A 70 -12.65 2.69 -2.08
N THR A 71 -13.13 2.50 -3.30
CA THR A 71 -13.85 3.54 -4.07
C THR A 71 -15.24 3.78 -3.50
N ASP A 72 -16.03 2.73 -3.35
CA ASP A 72 -17.41 2.76 -2.83
C ASP A 72 -17.44 3.20 -1.36
N GLY A 73 -16.50 2.69 -0.58
CA GLY A 73 -16.32 3.05 0.83
C GLY A 73 -15.75 4.45 1.03
N LYS A 74 -15.36 5.15 -0.05
CA LYS A 74 -14.80 6.51 -0.03
C LYS A 74 -13.70 6.66 1.02
N TRP A 75 -12.76 5.72 1.03
CA TRP A 75 -11.67 5.71 2.01
C TRP A 75 -10.93 7.05 1.98
N SER A 76 -10.50 7.55 3.12
CA SER A 76 -9.84 8.86 3.18
C SER A 76 -8.51 8.85 2.42
N THR A 77 -8.10 10.00 1.90
CA THR A 77 -6.77 10.17 1.28
C THR A 77 -5.65 9.73 2.22
N GLN A 78 -5.78 10.01 3.53
CA GLN A 78 -4.81 9.61 4.54
C GLN A 78 -4.64 8.08 4.60
N VAL A 79 -5.75 7.35 4.67
CA VAL A 79 -5.75 5.88 4.69
C VAL A 79 -5.13 5.32 3.41
N ARG A 80 -5.57 5.80 2.24
CA ARG A 80 -5.05 5.31 0.95
C ARG A 80 -3.54 5.54 0.83
N ASN A 81 -3.07 6.72 1.23
CA ASN A 81 -1.64 7.03 1.26
C ASN A 81 -0.89 6.15 2.26
N CYS A 82 -1.45 5.88 3.44
CA CYS A 82 -0.83 4.97 4.41
C CYS A 82 -0.64 3.57 3.78
N MET A 83 -1.69 3.01 3.19
CA MET A 83 -1.67 1.65 2.65
C MET A 83 -0.72 1.49 1.45
N VAL A 84 -0.65 2.48 0.56
CA VAL A 84 0.29 2.43 -0.58
C VAL A 84 1.75 2.45 -0.12
N ASN A 85 2.04 3.07 1.03
CA ASN A 85 3.40 3.14 1.58
C ASN A 85 3.68 2.04 2.62
N ALA A 86 2.73 1.13 2.90
CA ALA A 86 2.94 0.06 3.85
C ALA A 86 4.02 -0.91 3.35
N ALA A 87 5.02 -1.19 4.19
CA ALA A 87 6.15 -2.05 3.85
C ALA A 87 5.78 -3.53 3.86
N ASP A 88 4.83 -3.93 4.71
CA ASP A 88 4.43 -5.31 4.97
C ASP A 88 2.97 -5.37 5.45
N HIS A 89 2.51 -6.58 5.79
CA HIS A 89 1.17 -6.83 6.32
C HIS A 89 0.90 -6.17 7.68
N VAL A 90 1.91 -6.01 8.53
CA VAL A 90 1.77 -5.38 9.86
C VAL A 90 1.53 -3.87 9.70
N ALA A 91 2.30 -3.22 8.80
CA ALA A 91 2.11 -1.83 8.44
C ALA A 91 0.73 -1.61 7.80
N LEU A 92 0.26 -2.54 6.95
CA LEU A 92 -1.10 -2.48 6.40
C LEU A 92 -2.17 -2.55 7.48
N GLN A 93 -2.06 -3.49 8.43
CA GLN A 93 -3.00 -3.59 9.55
C GLN A 93 -3.04 -2.31 10.39
N THR A 94 -1.90 -1.66 10.57
CA THR A 94 -1.81 -0.36 11.23
C THR A 94 -2.58 0.73 10.46
N CYS A 95 -2.46 0.76 9.13
CA CYS A 95 -3.24 1.67 8.29
C CYS A 95 -4.75 1.38 8.33
N GLN A 96 -5.14 0.10 8.41
CA GLN A 96 -6.54 -0.31 8.48
C GLN A 96 -7.23 0.17 9.76
N GLN A 97 -6.50 0.43 10.86
CA GLN A 97 -7.10 1.00 12.08
C GLN A 97 -7.65 2.42 11.88
N GLN A 98 -7.28 3.09 10.79
CA GLN A 98 -7.81 4.42 10.44
C GLN A 98 -9.11 4.36 9.62
N LEU A 99 -9.54 3.16 9.20
CA LEU A 99 -10.84 2.94 8.58
C LEU A 99 -11.95 3.01 9.61
N THR A 100 -13.15 3.41 9.17
CA THR A 100 -14.35 3.28 10.00
C THR A 100 -14.70 1.80 10.21
N ASP A 101 -15.48 1.49 11.23
CA ASP A 101 -15.94 0.12 11.50
C ASP A 101 -16.63 -0.51 10.28
N GLU A 102 -17.44 0.26 9.58
CA GLU A 102 -18.11 -0.20 8.36
C GLU A 102 -17.12 -0.51 7.24
N GLN A 103 -16.15 0.37 7.01
CA GLN A 103 -15.12 0.13 5.99
C GLN A 103 -14.24 -1.09 6.33
N ARG A 104 -13.93 -1.31 7.62
CA ARG A 104 -13.20 -2.51 8.08
C ARG A 104 -14.02 -3.78 7.85
N ARG A 105 -15.32 -3.76 8.19
CA ARG A 105 -16.23 -4.89 7.91
C ARG A 105 -16.27 -5.24 6.43
N MET A 106 -16.42 -4.23 5.57
CA MET A 106 -16.44 -4.43 4.12
C MET A 106 -15.12 -5.01 3.58
N LEU A 107 -13.98 -4.54 4.12
CA LEU A 107 -12.67 -5.08 3.79
C LEU A 107 -12.52 -6.55 4.20
N ASP A 108 -12.96 -6.90 5.41
CA ASP A 108 -12.89 -8.27 5.93
C ASP A 108 -13.76 -9.24 5.10
N LEU A 109 -14.97 -8.83 4.73
CA LEU A 109 -15.87 -9.62 3.88
C LEU A 109 -15.23 -9.89 2.50
N ALA A 110 -14.61 -8.87 1.90
CA ALA A 110 -13.93 -9.03 0.62
C ALA A 110 -12.69 -9.91 0.68
N ALA A 111 -11.94 -9.84 1.77
CA ALA A 111 -10.80 -10.73 2.00
C ALA A 111 -11.23 -12.21 2.10
N ARG A 112 -12.47 -12.48 2.53
CA ARG A 112 -13.07 -13.83 2.60
C ARG A 112 -13.72 -14.28 1.29
N GLY A 113 -13.79 -13.40 0.28
CA GLY A 113 -14.55 -13.66 -0.94
C GLY A 113 -16.08 -13.56 -0.76
N GLU A 114 -16.53 -13.02 0.37
CA GLU A 114 -17.94 -12.78 0.66
C GLU A 114 -18.32 -11.40 0.13
N THR A 115 -18.60 -11.28 -1.17
CA THR A 115 -19.22 -10.04 -1.67
C THR A 115 -20.67 -10.02 -1.19
N THR A 116 -21.08 -8.96 -0.48
CA THR A 116 -22.51 -8.68 -0.24
C THR A 116 -23.19 -8.58 -1.59
N SER A 117 -23.83 -9.67 -2.02
CA SER A 117 -24.64 -9.73 -3.22
C SER A 117 -25.70 -8.64 -3.10
N ARG A 118 -25.68 -7.66 -4.00
CA ARG A 118 -26.74 -6.66 -4.14
C ARG A 118 -27.63 -7.06 -5.30
#